data_AF-A0A497IFB9-F1
#
_entry.id   AF-A0A497IFB9-F1
#
_cell.length_a   1.000
_cell.length_b   1.000
_cell.length_c   1.000
_cell.angle_alpha   90.00
_cell.angle_beta   90.00
_cell.angle_gamma   90.00
#
_symmetry.space_group_name_H-M   'P 1'
#
loop_
_entity.id
_entity.type
_entity.pdbx_description
1 polymer ?
#
loop_
_entity_poly.entity_id
_entity_poly.type
_entity_poly.pdbx_seq_one_letter_code
_entity_poly.pdbx_strand_id
1 'polypeptide(L)'
;MVYSGSVRDLSPWLLIEKRKRQSWDDYFMMIADIVSTRSTCLSRRTGAILVKDKHIISTGYNGAPRGIRNCVEKGYCNRKKMGFKSGEGLEYSYAVHAEENAILQAAYHGHSTKGAVMYATTSPCVFCAKSIINAGIVKVHYIEDYPHDFSLQLFKEAGIETVKYPKERLGQIRSEFDEILRQRENKNKKS
;
A
#
# COMPACT_ATOMS: atom_id res chain seq x y z
N MET A 1 -6.11 62.30 4.28
CA MET A 1 -6.70 61.33 5.23
C MET A 1 -5.91 60.04 5.11
N VAL A 2 -5.00 59.81 6.06
CA VAL A 2 -4.16 58.63 6.13
C VAL A 2 -4.95 57.57 6.90
N TYR A 3 -5.34 56.47 6.25
CA TYR A 3 -5.98 55.35 6.94
C TYR A 3 -4.92 54.63 7.79
N SER A 4 -4.85 54.99 9.07
CA SER A 4 -4.13 54.24 10.10
C SER A 4 -4.94 53.00 10.49
N GLY A 5 -4.96 51.98 9.64
CA GLY A 5 -5.56 50.69 9.97
C GLY A 5 -4.59 49.85 10.79
N SER A 6 -4.80 49.75 12.10
CA SER A 6 -4.03 48.87 12.97
C SER A 6 -4.21 47.41 12.54
N VAL A 7 -3.11 46.65 12.49
CA VAL A 7 -3.05 45.21 12.10
C VAL A 7 -3.69 44.28 13.16
N ARG A 8 -4.70 44.75 13.91
CA ARG A 8 -5.19 44.08 15.13
C ARG A 8 -6.42 43.18 14.97
N ASP A 9 -6.97 43.05 13.77
CA ASP A 9 -8.16 42.20 13.51
C ASP A 9 -7.94 41.15 12.40
N LEU A 10 -6.80 40.46 12.43
CA LEU A 10 -6.72 39.19 11.69
C LEU A 10 -7.62 38.19 12.42
N SER A 11 -8.69 37.76 11.76
CA SER A 11 -9.62 36.78 12.32
C SER A 11 -8.86 35.56 12.88
N PRO A 12 -9.36 34.87 13.93
CA PRO A 12 -8.69 33.69 14.51
C PRO A 12 -8.35 32.59 13.49
N TRP A 13 -9.02 32.62 12.33
CA TRP A 13 -8.85 31.70 11.21
C TRP A 13 -7.74 32.11 10.22
N LEU A 14 -7.25 33.35 10.25
CA LEU A 14 -6.15 33.81 9.37
C LEU A 14 -4.77 33.31 9.82
N LEU A 15 -4.64 32.82 11.06
CA LEU A 15 -3.42 32.21 11.59
C LEU A 15 -3.41 30.68 11.47
N ILE A 16 -4.34 30.08 10.71
CA ILE A 16 -4.30 28.65 10.42
C ILE A 16 -3.09 28.39 9.54
N GLU A 17 -2.07 27.73 10.10
CA GLU A 17 -0.97 27.17 9.30
C GLU A 17 -1.56 26.39 8.13
N LYS A 18 -1.22 26.81 6.90
CA LYS A 18 -1.56 26.08 5.68
C LYS A 18 -0.90 24.70 5.74
N ARG A 19 -1.62 23.70 6.24
CA ARG A 19 -1.15 22.31 6.22
C ARG A 19 -1.02 21.84 4.79
N LYS A 20 0.14 21.28 4.43
CA LYS A 20 0.35 20.66 3.12
C LYS A 20 -0.52 19.40 3.03
N ARG A 21 -1.45 19.37 2.07
CA ARG A 21 -2.28 18.20 1.79
C ARG A 21 -1.46 17.18 0.99
N GLN A 22 -1.43 15.92 1.45
CA GLN A 22 -0.77 14.85 0.72
C GLN A 22 -1.49 14.55 -0.60
N SER A 23 -0.74 14.04 -1.58
CA SER A 23 -1.33 13.54 -2.82
C SER A 23 -2.17 12.29 -2.55
N TRP A 24 -3.01 11.91 -3.52
CA TRP A 24 -3.75 10.65 -3.43
C TRP A 24 -2.82 9.45 -3.44
N ASP A 25 -1.80 9.46 -4.30
CA ASP A 25 -0.84 8.35 -4.37
C ASP A 25 -0.04 8.23 -3.06
N ASP A 26 0.38 9.35 -2.46
CA ASP A 26 1.04 9.37 -1.15
C ASP A 26 0.16 8.71 -0.08
N TYR A 27 -1.11 9.10 -0.02
CA TYR A 27 -2.10 8.56 0.93
C TYR A 27 -2.32 7.05 0.73
N PHE A 28 -2.52 6.60 -0.50
CA PHE A 28 -2.78 5.20 -0.81
C PHE A 28 -1.55 4.31 -0.62
N MET A 29 -0.36 4.79 -0.98
CA MET A 29 0.89 4.07 -0.74
C MET A 29 1.20 3.92 0.75
N MET A 30 0.94 4.95 1.56
CA MET A 30 1.04 4.82 3.03
C MET A 30 0.10 3.76 3.58
N ILE A 31 -1.14 3.69 3.08
CA ILE A 31 -2.09 2.69 3.55
C ILE A 31 -1.65 1.29 3.12
N ALA A 32 -1.18 1.09 1.89
CA ALA A 32 -0.63 -0.20 1.45
C ALA A 32 0.54 -0.65 2.35
N ASP A 33 1.41 0.28 2.72
CA ASP A 33 2.52 0.05 3.65
C ASP A 33 2.03 -0.31 5.07
N ILE A 34 1.02 0.39 5.61
CA ILE A 34 0.38 0.03 6.89
C ILE A 34 -0.26 -1.36 6.81
N VAL A 35 -0.97 -1.68 5.72
CA VAL A 35 -1.59 -2.99 5.50
C VAL A 35 -0.53 -4.10 5.54
N SER A 36 0.66 -3.86 5.00
CA SER A 36 1.77 -4.83 5.03
C SER A 36 2.19 -5.24 6.44
N THR A 37 1.96 -4.39 7.45
CA THR A 37 2.31 -4.68 8.85
C THR A 37 1.53 -5.85 9.43
N ARG A 38 0.39 -6.21 8.83
CA ARG A 38 -0.39 -7.40 9.20
C ARG A 38 0.13 -8.70 8.60
N SER A 39 1.14 -8.65 7.73
CA SER A 39 1.74 -9.83 7.12
C SER A 39 2.23 -10.84 8.15
N THR A 40 1.88 -12.09 7.93
CA THR A 40 2.34 -13.25 8.72
C THR A 40 3.39 -14.07 7.98
N CYS A 41 4.00 -13.52 6.92
CA CYS A 41 5.05 -14.20 6.17
C CYS A 41 6.43 -13.94 6.78
N LEU A 42 7.20 -15.01 7.02
CA LEU A 42 8.56 -14.92 7.56
C LEU A 42 9.63 -14.56 6.50
N SER A 43 9.23 -14.34 5.25
CA SER A 43 10.16 -14.02 4.16
C SER A 43 10.18 -12.53 3.86
N ARG A 44 9.01 -11.95 3.58
CA ARG A 44 8.83 -10.53 3.23
C ARG A 44 7.45 -10.13 3.70
N ARG A 45 7.30 -8.91 4.21
CA ARG A 45 6.00 -8.32 4.52
C ARG A 45 5.54 -7.51 3.33
N THR A 46 4.43 -7.90 2.72
CA THR A 46 3.86 -7.17 1.60
C THR A 46 2.41 -6.79 1.88
N GLY A 47 2.03 -5.62 1.37
CA GLY A 47 0.69 -5.09 1.44
C GLY A 47 0.25 -4.57 0.08
N ALA A 48 -1.04 -4.67 -0.20
CA ALA A 48 -1.66 -4.17 -1.40
C ALA A 48 -3.06 -3.61 -1.07
N ILE A 49 -3.46 -2.57 -1.77
CA ILE A 49 -4.84 -2.06 -1.75
C ILE A 49 -5.35 -1.86 -3.17
N LEU A 50 -6.67 -2.03 -3.31
CA LEU A 50 -7.39 -1.72 -4.54
C LEU A 50 -8.22 -0.47 -4.32
N VAL A 51 -8.07 0.48 -5.24
CA VAL A 51 -8.72 1.79 -5.20
C VAL A 51 -9.54 1.97 -6.45
N LYS A 52 -10.79 2.42 -6.29
CA LYS A 52 -11.67 2.79 -7.38
C LYS A 52 -12.37 4.09 -7.02
N ASP A 53 -12.36 5.06 -7.93
CA ASP A 53 -12.97 6.38 -7.71
C ASP A 53 -12.51 7.05 -6.40
N LYS A 54 -11.22 6.91 -6.07
CA LYS A 54 -10.57 7.37 -4.81
C LYS A 54 -11.11 6.72 -3.53
N HIS A 55 -11.85 5.62 -3.64
CA HIS A 55 -12.30 4.79 -2.53
C HIS A 55 -11.51 3.49 -2.49
N ILE A 56 -11.05 3.10 -1.31
CA ILE A 56 -10.43 1.79 -1.10
C ILE A 56 -11.55 0.75 -1.11
N ILE A 57 -11.54 -0.13 -2.10
CA ILE A 57 -12.55 -1.19 -2.25
C ILE A 57 -12.09 -2.51 -1.66
N SER A 58 -10.78 -2.69 -1.47
CA SER A 58 -10.22 -3.89 -0.85
C SER A 58 -8.78 -3.66 -0.40
N THR A 59 -8.34 -4.50 0.55
CA THR A 59 -6.96 -4.54 1.04
C THR A 59 -6.49 -5.98 1.14
N GLY A 60 -5.20 -6.21 1.04
CA GLY A 60 -4.59 -7.52 1.16
C GLY A 60 -3.16 -7.42 1.68
N TYR A 61 -2.75 -8.39 2.47
CA TYR A 61 -1.36 -8.59 2.87
C TYR A 61 -1.00 -10.04 2.63
N ASN A 62 0.29 -10.36 2.51
CA ASN A 62 0.68 -11.75 2.29
C ASN A 62 0.56 -12.59 3.57
N GLY A 63 -0.16 -13.71 3.46
CA GLY A 63 -0.54 -14.54 4.61
C GLY A 63 -1.20 -15.84 4.18
N ALA A 64 -1.36 -16.78 5.11
CA ALA A 64 -1.98 -18.07 4.79
C ALA A 64 -3.48 -17.92 4.46
N PRO A 65 -4.05 -18.84 3.66
CA PRO A 65 -5.49 -18.90 3.41
C PRO A 65 -6.31 -18.96 4.70
N ARG A 66 -7.58 -18.55 4.60
CA ARG A 66 -8.53 -18.61 5.73
C ARG A 66 -8.61 -20.03 6.30
N GLY A 67 -8.53 -20.14 7.62
CA GLY A 67 -8.58 -21.43 8.33
C GLY A 67 -7.27 -22.21 8.36
N ILE A 68 -6.21 -21.74 7.71
CA ILE A 68 -4.90 -22.40 7.70
C ILE A 68 -3.93 -21.65 8.60
N ARG A 69 -3.19 -22.38 9.45
CA ARG A 69 -2.14 -21.79 10.29
C ARG A 69 -1.12 -21.04 9.43
N ASN A 70 -0.74 -19.84 9.83
CA ASN A 70 0.22 -19.03 9.08
C ASN A 70 1.68 -19.36 9.41
N CYS A 71 2.64 -18.78 8.67
CA CYS A 71 4.07 -19.08 8.86
C CYS A 71 4.58 -18.67 10.25
N VAL A 72 4.07 -17.57 10.84
CA VAL A 72 4.41 -17.15 12.20
C VAL A 72 3.92 -18.20 13.20
N GLU A 73 2.66 -18.61 13.11
CA GLU A 73 2.09 -19.64 13.99
C GLU A 73 2.77 -21.00 13.82
N LYS A 74 3.20 -21.36 12.61
CA LYS A 74 3.96 -22.60 12.35
C LYS A 74 5.39 -22.51 12.86
N GLY A 75 5.95 -21.32 13.03
CA GLY A 75 7.35 -21.09 13.38
C GLY A 75 8.35 -21.35 12.24
N TYR A 76 7.88 -21.61 11.01
CA TYR A 76 8.76 -21.83 9.86
C TYR A 76 8.11 -21.40 8.54
N CYS A 77 8.95 -21.14 7.53
CA CYS A 77 8.54 -20.92 6.15
C CYS A 77 8.89 -22.17 5.33
N ASN A 78 7.87 -22.83 4.77
CA ASN A 78 8.05 -24.08 4.02
C ASN A 78 9.01 -23.90 2.84
N ARG A 79 8.81 -22.84 2.06
CA ARG A 79 9.66 -22.47 0.92
C ARG A 79 11.13 -22.30 1.29
N LYS A 80 11.42 -21.61 2.42
CA LYS A 80 12.79 -21.45 2.94
C LYS A 80 13.37 -22.79 3.42
N LYS A 81 12.57 -23.65 4.07
CA LYS A 81 13.00 -24.98 4.51
C LYS A 81 13.43 -25.88 3.35
N MET A 82 12.80 -25.71 2.18
CA MET A 82 13.11 -26.44 0.96
C MET A 82 14.26 -25.83 0.14
N GLY A 83 14.86 -24.72 0.59
CA GLY A 83 16.02 -24.10 -0.07
C GLY A 83 15.71 -23.19 -1.27
N PHE A 84 14.44 -22.89 -1.54
CA PHE A 84 14.08 -21.99 -2.64
C PHE A 84 14.48 -20.53 -2.38
N LYS A 85 14.96 -19.84 -3.42
CA LYS A 85 15.30 -18.41 -3.35
C LYS A 85 14.06 -17.53 -3.55
N SER A 86 14.20 -16.21 -3.39
CA SER A 86 13.11 -15.27 -3.69
C SER A 86 12.71 -15.36 -5.16
N GLY A 87 11.42 -15.47 -5.45
CA GLY A 87 10.91 -15.66 -6.82
C GLY A 87 10.67 -17.12 -7.23
N GLU A 88 11.22 -18.09 -6.49
CA GLU A 88 11.15 -19.52 -6.83
C GLU A 88 10.20 -20.30 -5.89
N GLY A 89 9.68 -21.44 -6.35
CA GLY A 89 8.91 -22.39 -5.54
C GLY A 89 7.68 -21.77 -4.84
N LEU A 90 6.96 -20.89 -5.54
CA LEU A 90 5.82 -20.15 -4.99
C LEU A 90 4.65 -21.07 -4.66
N GLU A 91 4.50 -22.17 -5.38
CA GLU A 91 3.54 -23.25 -5.15
C GLU A 91 3.76 -23.98 -3.80
N TYR A 92 4.96 -23.87 -3.22
CA TYR A 92 5.29 -24.43 -1.90
C TYR A 92 5.14 -23.41 -0.76
N SER A 93 4.72 -22.18 -1.07
CA SER A 93 4.42 -21.16 -0.07
C SER A 93 3.04 -21.40 0.54
N TYR A 94 2.92 -21.35 1.86
CA TYR A 94 1.60 -21.24 2.50
C TYR A 94 0.98 -19.86 2.28
N ALA A 95 1.79 -18.83 2.06
CA ALA A 95 1.29 -17.46 1.97
C ALA A 95 0.75 -17.19 0.57
N VAL A 96 -0.52 -16.79 0.50
CA VAL A 96 -1.12 -16.08 -0.63
C VAL A 96 -0.53 -14.68 -0.65
N HIS A 97 -0.24 -14.15 -1.83
CA HIS A 97 0.37 -12.83 -2.00
C HIS A 97 -0.62 -11.70 -1.66
N ALA A 98 -0.09 -10.49 -1.41
CA ALA A 98 -0.91 -9.36 -0.95
C ALA A 98 -1.89 -8.91 -2.05
N GLU A 99 -1.42 -8.87 -3.29
CA GLU A 99 -2.14 -8.50 -4.50
C GLU A 99 -3.30 -9.46 -4.76
N GLU A 100 -3.02 -10.76 -4.65
CA GLU A 100 -4.01 -11.82 -4.80
C GLU A 100 -5.04 -11.77 -3.67
N ASN A 101 -4.61 -11.59 -2.42
CA ASN A 101 -5.54 -11.40 -1.31
C ASN A 101 -6.43 -10.16 -1.51
N ALA A 102 -5.91 -9.04 -2.02
CA ALA A 102 -6.72 -7.86 -2.29
C ALA A 102 -7.81 -8.14 -3.34
N ILE A 103 -7.46 -8.86 -4.43
CA ILE A 103 -8.43 -9.26 -5.46
C ILE A 103 -9.46 -10.26 -4.91
N LEU A 104 -9.01 -11.29 -4.19
CA LEU A 104 -9.88 -12.31 -3.60
C LEU A 104 -10.86 -11.70 -2.58
N GLN A 105 -10.42 -10.73 -1.78
CA GLN A 105 -11.29 -10.04 -0.83
C GLN A 105 -12.32 -9.16 -1.55
N ALA A 106 -11.93 -8.49 -2.63
CA ALA A 106 -12.88 -7.74 -3.46
C ALA A 106 -13.95 -8.68 -4.04
N ALA A 107 -13.55 -9.81 -4.60
CA ALA A 107 -14.46 -10.82 -5.11
C ALA A 107 -15.38 -11.41 -4.03
N TYR A 108 -14.82 -11.77 -2.87
CA TYR A 108 -15.56 -12.32 -1.74
C TYR A 108 -16.66 -11.37 -1.24
N HIS A 109 -16.41 -10.06 -1.25
CA HIS A 109 -17.35 -9.03 -0.81
C HIS A 109 -18.19 -8.42 -1.95
N GLY A 110 -18.07 -8.93 -3.18
CA GLY A 110 -18.87 -8.44 -4.31
C GLY A 110 -18.45 -7.06 -4.82
N HIS A 111 -17.20 -6.64 -4.58
CA HIS A 111 -16.66 -5.39 -5.10
C HIS A 111 -16.00 -5.61 -6.47
N SER A 112 -16.51 -4.92 -7.49
CA SER A 112 -15.91 -4.95 -8.83
C SER A 112 -14.52 -4.31 -8.83
N THR A 113 -13.51 -5.06 -9.25
CA THR A 113 -12.13 -4.59 -9.48
C THR A 113 -11.91 -3.95 -10.85
N LYS A 114 -12.86 -4.10 -11.79
CA LYS A 114 -12.76 -3.51 -13.13
C LYS A 114 -12.60 -1.99 -13.07
N GLY A 115 -11.56 -1.49 -13.71
CA GLY A 115 -11.17 -0.07 -13.74
C GLY A 115 -10.44 0.41 -12.47
N ALA A 116 -10.12 -0.46 -11.53
CA ALA A 116 -9.43 -0.09 -10.30
C ALA A 116 -7.92 0.14 -10.53
N VAL A 117 -7.31 0.83 -9.58
CA VAL A 117 -5.87 1.03 -9.44
C VAL A 117 -5.37 0.23 -8.24
N MET A 118 -4.30 -0.53 -8.42
CA MET A 118 -3.62 -1.24 -7.32
C MET A 118 -2.45 -0.41 -6.80
N TYR A 119 -2.30 -0.36 -5.48
CA TYR A 119 -1.11 0.17 -4.80
C TYR A 119 -0.51 -0.95 -3.98
N ALA A 120 0.73 -1.35 -4.25
CA ALA A 120 1.39 -2.48 -3.61
C ALA A 120 2.76 -2.09 -3.04
N THR A 121 3.22 -2.72 -1.96
CA THR A 121 4.55 -2.42 -1.40
C THR A 121 5.69 -3.03 -2.25
N THR A 122 5.39 -4.01 -3.09
CA THR A 122 6.34 -4.71 -3.95
C THR A 122 5.73 -4.90 -5.32
N SER A 123 6.53 -4.86 -6.39
CA SER A 123 6.02 -5.12 -7.74
C SER A 123 5.39 -6.53 -7.81
N PRO A 124 4.31 -6.70 -8.58
CA PRO A 124 3.64 -8.00 -8.64
C PRO A 124 4.53 -9.10 -9.23
N CYS A 125 4.48 -10.31 -8.65
CA CYS A 125 5.06 -11.50 -9.28
C CYS A 125 4.27 -11.88 -10.55
N VAL A 126 4.79 -12.84 -11.34
CA VAL A 126 4.12 -13.28 -12.58
C VAL A 126 2.69 -13.78 -12.37
N PHE A 127 2.40 -14.49 -11.27
CA PHE A 127 1.06 -14.98 -10.97
C PHE A 127 0.11 -13.84 -10.62
N CYS A 128 0.55 -12.92 -9.75
CA CYS A 128 -0.22 -11.74 -9.40
C CYS A 128 -0.46 -10.83 -10.61
N ALA A 129 0.53 -10.66 -11.48
CA ALA A 129 0.38 -9.86 -12.71
C ALA A 129 -0.73 -10.41 -13.62
N LYS A 130 -0.75 -11.73 -13.85
CA LYS A 130 -1.82 -12.40 -14.61
C LYS A 130 -3.19 -12.20 -13.98
N SER A 131 -3.29 -12.31 -12.65
CA SER A 131 -4.55 -12.07 -11.93
C SER A 131 -4.99 -10.61 -12.02
N ILE A 132 -4.06 -9.66 -11.89
CA ILE A 132 -4.32 -8.23 -12.00
C ILE A 132 -4.88 -7.87 -13.39
N ILE A 133 -4.26 -8.40 -14.46
CA ILE A 133 -4.71 -8.21 -15.83
C ILE A 133 -6.15 -8.72 -16.00
N ASN A 134 -6.41 -9.96 -15.62
CA ASN A 134 -7.73 -10.57 -15.78
C ASN A 134 -8.80 -9.95 -14.85
N ALA A 135 -8.40 -9.36 -13.73
CA ALA A 135 -9.30 -8.63 -12.83
C ALA A 135 -9.72 -7.25 -13.37
N GLY A 136 -9.21 -6.83 -14.54
CA GLY A 136 -9.53 -5.56 -15.17
C GLY A 136 -8.97 -4.34 -14.44
N ILE A 137 -7.90 -4.52 -13.67
CA ILE A 137 -7.16 -3.43 -13.02
C ILE A 137 -6.32 -2.74 -14.10
N VAL A 138 -6.29 -1.41 -14.08
CA VAL A 138 -5.73 -0.61 -15.19
C VAL A 138 -4.38 0.04 -14.85
N LYS A 139 -4.03 0.10 -13.57
CA LYS A 139 -2.80 0.74 -13.10
C LYS A 139 -2.28 0.07 -11.83
N VAL A 140 -0.96 -0.03 -11.71
CA VAL A 140 -0.27 -0.57 -10.55
C VAL A 140 0.84 0.40 -10.09
N HIS A 141 0.74 0.86 -8.85
CA HIS A 141 1.82 1.54 -8.14
C HIS A 141 2.58 0.54 -7.27
N TYR A 142 3.90 0.62 -7.23
CA TYR A 142 4.73 -0.23 -6.36
C TYR A 142 5.99 0.44 -5.83
N ILE A 143 6.51 0.02 -4.67
CA ILE A 143 7.73 0.60 -4.08
C ILE A 143 8.97 -0.21 -4.45
N GLU A 144 8.99 -1.47 -4.02
CA GLU A 144 10.17 -2.34 -4.14
C GLU A 144 10.03 -3.25 -5.36
N ASP A 145 11.15 -3.59 -6.00
CA ASP A 145 11.11 -4.55 -7.09
C ASP A 145 10.97 -5.99 -6.56
N TYR A 146 10.23 -6.79 -7.31
CA TYR A 146 10.23 -8.24 -7.21
C TYR A 146 11.24 -8.84 -8.18
N PRO A 147 11.85 -9.99 -7.87
CA PRO A 147 12.75 -10.65 -8.81
C PRO A 147 12.06 -10.93 -10.15
N HIS A 148 12.74 -10.57 -11.24
CA HIS A 148 12.35 -10.76 -12.64
C HIS A 148 11.34 -9.74 -13.21
N ASP A 149 11.68 -9.20 -14.38
CA ASP A 149 10.90 -8.14 -15.04
C ASP A 149 9.74 -8.68 -15.90
N PHE A 150 9.54 -9.99 -15.96
CA PHE A 150 8.51 -10.60 -16.81
C PHE A 150 7.09 -10.11 -16.46
N SER A 151 6.80 -9.84 -15.19
CA SER A 151 5.52 -9.24 -14.80
C SER A 151 5.32 -7.84 -15.38
N LEU A 152 6.37 -7.01 -15.43
CA LEU A 152 6.32 -5.68 -16.05
C LEU A 152 6.14 -5.77 -17.57
N GLN A 153 6.73 -6.78 -18.22
CA GLN A 153 6.50 -7.05 -19.65
C GLN A 153 5.04 -7.41 -19.92
N LEU A 154 4.44 -8.29 -19.10
CA LEU A 154 3.02 -8.64 -19.21
C LEU A 154 2.12 -7.42 -19.02
N PHE A 155 2.43 -6.54 -18.06
CA PHE A 155 1.67 -5.30 -17.88
C PHE A 155 1.76 -4.38 -19.09
N LYS A 156 2.96 -4.22 -19.66
CA LYS A 156 3.16 -3.42 -20.87
C LYS A 156 2.34 -3.96 -22.05
N GLU A 157 2.35 -5.27 -22.27
CA GLU A 157 1.59 -5.93 -23.34
C GLU A 157 0.07 -5.79 -23.14
N ALA A 158 -0.40 -5.91 -21.89
CA ALA A 158 -1.80 -5.76 -21.53
C ALA A 158 -2.28 -4.29 -21.44
N GLY A 159 -1.40 -3.31 -21.64
CA GLY A 159 -1.73 -1.89 -21.54
C GLY A 159 -1.99 -1.40 -20.10
N ILE A 160 -1.43 -2.08 -19.08
CA ILE A 160 -1.52 -1.66 -17.69
C ILE A 160 -0.40 -0.67 -17.37
N GLU A 161 -0.77 0.50 -16.85
CA GLU A 161 0.21 1.50 -16.42
C GLU A 161 0.92 1.05 -15.13
N THR A 162 2.25 1.03 -15.12
CA THR A 162 3.05 0.71 -13.93
C THR A 162 3.85 1.91 -13.47
N VAL A 163 3.72 2.28 -12.19
CA VAL A 163 4.42 3.42 -11.60
C VAL A 163 5.24 2.96 -10.40
N LYS A 164 6.55 3.18 -10.45
CA LYS A 164 7.42 2.96 -9.29
C LYS A 164 7.36 4.18 -8.37
N TYR A 165 6.88 3.96 -7.16
CA TYR A 165 6.74 4.99 -6.14
C TYR A 165 8.07 5.17 -5.38
N PRO A 166 8.58 6.42 -5.22
CA PRO A 166 9.85 6.68 -4.53
C PRO A 166 9.81 6.29 -3.05
N LYS A 167 10.72 5.41 -2.62
CA LYS A 167 10.81 4.95 -1.23
C LYS A 167 11.14 6.10 -0.27
N GLU A 168 11.93 7.06 -0.73
CA GLU A 168 12.33 8.25 0.01
C GLU A 168 11.12 9.11 0.36
N ARG A 169 10.13 9.19 -0.55
CA ARG A 169 8.88 9.91 -0.31
C ARG A 169 8.07 9.27 0.81
N LEU A 170 8.01 7.94 0.87
CA LEU A 170 7.34 7.24 1.97
C LEU A 170 8.00 7.57 3.32
N GLY A 171 9.34 7.62 3.36
CA GLY A 171 10.11 8.00 4.54
C GLY A 171 9.77 9.41 5.03
N GLN A 172 9.71 10.39 4.10
CA GLN A 172 9.31 11.76 4.42
C GLN A 172 7.92 11.82 5.06
N ILE A 173 6.93 11.14 4.49
CA ILE A 173 5.56 11.23 5.02
C ILE A 173 5.44 10.54 6.39
N ARG A 174 6.21 9.48 6.64
CA ARG A 174 6.28 8.88 7.99
C ARG A 174 6.84 9.88 9.01
N SER A 175 7.89 10.62 8.67
CA SER A 175 8.42 11.67 9.55
C SER A 175 7.42 12.80 9.78
N GLU A 176 6.71 13.24 8.73
CA GLU A 176 5.63 14.22 8.85
C GLU A 176 4.51 13.70 9.77
N PHE A 177 4.18 12.41 9.70
CA PHE A 177 3.19 11.77 10.59
C PHE A 177 3.65 11.73 12.06
N ASP A 178 4.91 11.37 12.32
CA ASP A 178 5.48 11.36 13.68
C ASP A 178 5.49 12.76 14.31
N GLU A 179 5.69 13.79 13.49
CA GLU A 179 5.58 15.18 13.96
C GLU A 179 4.13 15.53 14.32
N ILE A 180 3.15 15.11 13.51
CA ILE A 180 1.72 15.29 13.81
C ILE A 180 1.36 14.61 15.15
N LEU A 181 1.87 13.40 15.41
CA LEU A 181 1.64 12.70 16.67
C LEU A 181 2.22 13.47 17.87
N ARG A 182 3.48 13.92 17.77
CA ARG A 182 4.13 14.73 18.81
C ARG A 182 3.38 16.04 19.10
N GLN A 183 2.89 16.71 18.06
CA GLN A 183 2.09 17.92 18.22
C GLN A 183 0.76 17.66 18.96
N ARG A 184 0.10 16.52 18.71
CA ARG A 184 -1.13 16.12 19.41
C ARG A 184 -0.88 15.87 20.90
N GLU A 185 0.19 15.17 21.24
CA GLU A 185 0.57 14.91 22.64
C GLU A 185 0.87 16.21 23.39
N ASN A 186 1.59 17.14 22.77
CA ASN A 186 1.95 18.42 23.38
C ASN A 186 0.73 19.34 23.58
N LYS A 187 -0.29 19.26 22.72
CA LYS A 187 -1.57 19.97 22.94
C LYS A 187 -2.33 19.42 24.13
N ASN A 188 -2.40 18.11 24.28
CA ASN A 188 -3.10 17.46 25.40
C ASN A 188 -2.44 17.71 26.77
N LYS A 189 -1.15 18.05 26.81
CA LYS A 189 -0.45 18.44 28.05
C LYS A 189 -0.67 19.91 28.45
N LYS A 190 -1.22 20.73 27.55
CA LYS A 190 -1.49 22.17 27.77
C LYS A 190 -2.97 22.49 28.00
N SER A 191 -3.85 21.48 27.89
CA SER A 191 -5.28 21.52 28.23
C SER A 191 -5.53 20.91 29.60
#